data_AF-A0A0G0SQU4-F1
#
_entry.id   AF-A0A0G0SQU4-F1
#
_cell.length_a   1.000
_cell.length_b   1.000
_cell.length_c   1.000
_cell.angle_alpha   90.00
_cell.angle_beta   90.00
_cell.angle_gamma   90.00
#
_symmetry.space_group_name_H-M   'P 1'
#
loop_
_entity.id
_entity.type
_entity.pdbx_description
1 polymer ?
#
loop_
_entity_poly.entity_id
_entity_poly.type
_entity_poly.pdbx_seq_one_letter_code
_entity_poly.pdbx_strand_id
1 'polypeptide(L)'
;MFDKAKMIAQAFRLKKAVEAEMVEIEENGIVIKVTGDQKIKYLSINGVENKALVDTINKILKKSQEVAAKKMKDMGGLDGLF
;
A
#
# COMPACT_ATOMS: atom_id res chain seq x y z
N MET A 1 13.79 -14.03 -23.51
CA MET A 1 14.10 -12.66 -23.00
C MET A 1 13.01 -11.64 -23.34
N PHE A 2 12.46 -11.65 -24.56
CA PHE A 2 11.41 -10.70 -25.00
C PHE A 2 10.10 -10.80 -24.18
N ASP A 3 9.66 -12.02 -23.83
CA ASP A 3 8.46 -12.21 -23.00
C ASP A 3 8.60 -11.72 -21.56
N LYS A 4 9.79 -11.88 -20.95
CA LYS A 4 10.05 -11.39 -19.59
C LYS A 4 9.92 -9.87 -19.50
N ALA A 5 10.43 -9.14 -20.50
CA ALA A 5 10.29 -7.69 -20.57
C ALA A 5 8.83 -7.26 -20.74
N LYS A 6 8.07 -7.99 -21.58
CA LYS A 6 6.63 -7.75 -21.78
C LYS A 6 5.81 -7.99 -20.50
N MET A 7 6.12 -9.04 -19.76
CA MET A 7 5.48 -9.33 -18.46
C MET A 7 5.79 -8.26 -17.41
N ILE A 8 7.06 -7.82 -17.29
CA ILE A 8 7.45 -6.75 -16.37
C ILE A 8 6.71 -5.44 -16.72
N ALA A 9 6.61 -5.10 -18.01
CA ALA A 9 5.90 -3.91 -18.45
C ALA A 9 4.40 -3.98 -18.12
N GLN A 10 3.77 -5.14 -18.29
CA GLN A 10 2.37 -5.35 -17.90
C GLN A 10 2.18 -5.24 -16.38
N ALA A 11 3.05 -5.87 -15.59
CA ALA A 11 3.01 -5.79 -14.13
C ALA A 11 3.16 -4.34 -13.63
N PHE A 12 4.03 -3.56 -14.27
CA PHE A 12 4.20 -2.15 -13.92
C PHE A 12 2.98 -1.29 -14.28
N ARG A 13 2.35 -1.55 -15.42
CA ARG A 13 1.08 -0.88 -15.80
C ARG A 13 -0.03 -1.20 -14.81
N LEU A 14 -0.17 -2.47 -14.42
CA LEU A 14 -1.14 -2.89 -13.42
C LEU A 14 -0.87 -2.23 -12.06
N LYS A 15 0.39 -2.23 -11.60
CA LYS A 15 0.79 -1.56 -10.36
C LYS A 15 0.36 -0.08 -10.37
N LYS A 16 0.66 0.63 -11.46
CA LYS A 16 0.27 2.04 -11.62
C LYS A 16 -1.24 2.25 -11.62
N ALA A 17 -1.99 1.36 -12.27
CA ALA A 17 -3.45 1.43 -12.26
C ALA A 17 -3.99 1.27 -10.83
N VAL A 18 -3.51 0.28 -10.09
CA VAL A 18 -3.90 0.05 -8.68
C VAL A 18 -3.51 1.22 -7.78
N GLU A 19 -2.33 1.81 -7.97
CA GLU A 19 -1.89 3.00 -7.21
C GLU A 19 -2.74 4.24 -7.52
N ALA A 20 -3.37 4.31 -8.70
CA ALA A 20 -4.23 5.42 -9.12
C ALA A 20 -5.68 5.27 -8.65
N GLU A 21 -6.15 4.05 -8.39
CA GLU A 21 -7.45 3.80 -7.80
C GLU A 21 -7.54 4.44 -6.41
N MET A 22 -8.63 5.15 -6.13
CA MET A 22 -8.91 5.77 -4.83
C MET A 22 -10.18 5.16 -4.26
N VAL A 23 -10.08 4.67 -3.03
CA VAL A 23 -11.21 4.18 -2.24
C VAL A 23 -11.45 5.17 -1.12
N GLU A 24 -12.71 5.51 -0.90
CA GLU A 24 -13.14 6.45 0.14
C GLU A 24 -14.20 5.79 1.01
N ILE A 25 -14.08 5.99 2.32
CA ILE A 25 -15.11 5.65 3.29
C ILE A 25 -15.42 6.88 4.14
N GLU A 26 -16.70 7.07 4.41
CA GLU A 26 -17.20 8.05 5.36
C GLU A 26 -18.11 7.34 6.36
N GLU A 27 -17.70 7.36 7.63
CA GLU A 27 -18.47 6.73 8.70
C GLU A 27 -18.23 7.47 10.03
N ASN A 28 -19.29 7.73 10.80
CA ASN A 28 -19.20 8.35 12.12
C ASN A 28 -18.38 9.67 12.15
N GLY A 29 -18.50 10.49 11.10
CA GLY A 29 -17.76 11.74 10.94
C GLY A 29 -16.28 11.55 10.56
N ILE A 30 -15.84 10.32 10.30
CA ILE A 30 -14.49 10.00 9.84
C ILE A 30 -14.55 9.81 8.33
N VAL A 31 -13.73 10.57 7.60
CA VAL A 31 -13.51 10.37 6.16
C VAL A 31 -12.09 9.89 5.96
N ILE A 32 -11.91 8.77 5.24
CA ILE A 32 -10.59 8.24 4.91
C ILE A 32 -10.53 7.99 3.41
N LYS A 33 -9.46 8.47 2.75
CA LYS A 33 -9.16 8.15 1.35
C LYS A 33 -7.85 7.37 1.27
N VAL A 34 -7.90 6.24 0.60
CA VAL A 34 -6.79 5.30 0.47
C VAL A 34 -6.61 4.95 -1.00
N THR A 35 -5.38 4.81 -1.47
CA THR A 35 -5.13 4.27 -2.82
C THR A 35 -5.27 2.74 -2.86
N GLY A 36 -5.43 2.15 -4.05
CA GLY A 36 -5.58 0.70 -4.20
C GLY A 36 -4.38 -0.12 -3.70
N ASP A 37 -3.20 0.49 -3.55
CA ASP A 37 -2.02 -0.07 -2.89
C ASP A 37 -2.01 0.12 -1.35
N GLN A 38 -3.15 0.52 -0.77
CA GLN A 38 -3.38 0.73 0.66
C GLN A 38 -2.58 1.86 1.31
N LYS A 39 -2.21 2.90 0.56
CA LYS A 39 -1.60 4.11 1.13
C LYS A 39 -2.67 5.14 1.50
N ILE A 40 -2.70 5.57 2.77
CA ILE A 40 -3.63 6.61 3.21
C ILE A 40 -3.20 7.95 2.62
N LYS A 41 -4.11 8.61 1.90
CA LYS A 41 -3.91 9.93 1.27
C LYS A 41 -4.59 11.06 2.03
N TYR A 42 -5.70 10.76 2.67
CA TYR A 42 -6.50 11.73 3.41
C TYR A 42 -7.17 11.05 4.59
N LEU A 43 -7.24 11.78 5.70
CA LEU A 43 -8.06 11.41 6.83
C LEU A 43 -8.58 12.69 7.48
N SER A 44 -9.88 12.76 7.73
CA SER A 44 -10.49 13.80 8.56
C SER A 44 -11.42 13.21 9.61
N ILE A 45 -11.56 13.93 10.71
CA ILE A 45 -12.51 13.62 11.78
C ILE A 45 -13.37 14.88 12.00
N ASN A 46 -14.69 14.75 11.85
CA ASN A 46 -15.67 15.84 11.92
C ASN A 46 -15.28 17.04 11.04
N GLY A 47 -14.83 16.76 9.82
CA GLY A 47 -14.40 17.77 8.85
C GLY A 47 -13.01 18.37 9.08
N VAL A 48 -12.30 17.97 10.13
CA VAL A 48 -10.93 18.44 10.40
C VAL A 48 -9.92 17.42 9.88
N GLU A 49 -9.15 17.79 8.86
CA GLU A 49 -8.07 16.97 8.32
C GLU A 49 -6.97 16.75 9.36
N ASN A 50 -6.48 15.51 9.48
CA ASN A 50 -5.43 15.15 10.42
C ASN A 50 -4.22 14.50 9.72
N LYS A 51 -3.31 15.33 9.24
CA LYS A 51 -2.07 14.91 8.56
C LYS A 51 -1.15 14.08 9.46
N ALA A 52 -1.06 14.42 10.74
CA ALA A 52 -0.22 13.67 11.69
C ALA A 52 -0.69 12.21 11.82
N LEU A 53 -2.00 11.97 11.80
CA LEU A 53 -2.57 10.63 11.83
C LEU A 53 -2.30 9.88 10.52
N VAL A 54 -2.43 10.55 9.37
CA VAL A 54 -2.06 9.98 8.06
C VAL A 54 -0.60 9.50 8.05
N ASP A 55 0.33 10.35 8.49
CA ASP A 55 1.76 10.03 8.51
C ASP A 55 2.06 8.89 9.49
N THR A 56 1.43 8.91 10.66
CA THR A 56 1.61 7.89 11.70
C THR A 56 1.12 6.52 11.23
N ILE A 57 -0.08 6.46 10.61
CA ILE A 57 -0.64 5.20 10.10
C ILE A 57 0.22 4.66 8.96
N ASN A 58 0.61 5.49 7.99
CA ASN A 58 1.48 5.06 6.90
C ASN A 58 2.83 4.53 7.42
N LYS A 59 3.39 5.15 8.47
CA LYS A 59 4.65 4.71 9.09
C LYS A 59 4.52 3.34 9.77
N ILE A 60 3.42 3.07 10.48
CA ILE A 60 3.22 1.76 11.12
C ILE A 60 2.90 0.66 10.10
N LEU A 61 2.15 0.97 9.04
CA LEU A 61 1.90 0.03 7.93
C LEU A 61 3.21 -0.39 7.26
N LYS A 62 4.11 0.57 7.00
CA LYS A 62 5.44 0.28 6.46
C LYS A 62 6.25 -0.62 7.40
N LYS A 63 6.26 -0.33 8.70
CA LYS A 63 6.93 -1.18 9.70
C LYS A 63 6.35 -2.59 9.75
N SER A 64 5.03 -2.74 9.63
CA SER A 64 4.36 -4.04 9.59
C SER A 64 4.82 -4.86 8.38
N GLN A 65 4.91 -4.23 7.20
CA GLN A 65 5.45 -4.85 5.99
C GLN A 65 6.92 -5.28 6.16
N GLU A 66 7.76 -4.44 6.78
CA GLU A 66 9.16 -4.76 7.07
C GLU A 66 9.29 -5.99 8.00
N VAL A 67 8.45 -6.07 9.03
CA VAL A 67 8.40 -7.23 9.94
C VAL A 67 7.94 -8.49 9.21
N ALA A 68 6.90 -8.40 8.37
CA ALA A 68 6.42 -9.52 7.58
C ALA A 68 7.49 -10.04 6.60
N ALA A 69 8.17 -9.12 5.88
CA ALA A 69 9.25 -9.45 4.97
C ALA A 69 10.43 -10.12 5.68
N LYS A 70 10.80 -9.64 6.88
CA LYS A 70 11.82 -10.27 7.72
C LYS A 70 11.41 -11.71 8.07
N LYS A 71 10.17 -11.91 8.51
CA LYS A 71 9.67 -13.25 8.88
C LYS A 71 9.62 -14.21 7.68
N MET A 72 9.24 -13.73 6.49
CA MET A 72 9.27 -14.54 5.26
C MET A 72 10.69 -14.98 4.91
N LYS A 73 11.67 -14.08 5.04
CA LYS A 73 13.09 -14.41 4.85
C LYS A 73 13.56 -15.46 5.86
N ASP A 74 13.20 -15.30 7.14
CA ASP A 74 13.58 -16.22 8.22
C ASP A 74 12.95 -17.61 8.03
N MET A 75 11.78 -17.70 7.38
CA MET A 75 11.11 -18.96 7.04
C MET A 75 11.65 -19.63 5.76
N GLY A 76 12.74 -19.12 5.17
CA GLY A 76 13.34 -19.67 3.94
C GLY A 76 12.57 -19.33 2.66
N GLY A 77 11.60 -18.41 2.71
CA GLY A 77 10.70 -18.08 1.59
C GLY A 77 11.36 -17.38 0.40
N LEU A 78 12.66 -17.07 0.46
CA LEU A 78 13.43 -16.47 -0.63
C LEU A 78 14.39 -17.45 -1.33
N ASP A 79 14.64 -18.64 -0.77
CA ASP A 79 15.49 -19.66 -1.40
C ASP A 79 14.73 -20.47 -2.48
N GLY A 80 13.41 -20.29 -2.60
CA GLY A 80 12.56 -20.99 -3.60
C GLY A 80 11.96 -20.11 -4.70
N LEU A 81 12.30 -18.81 -4.75
CA LEU A 81 11.75 -17.85 -5.74
C LEU A 81 12.82 -17.29 -6.70
N PHE A 82 14.07 -17.74 -6.59
CA PHE A 82 15.17 -17.47 -7.53
C PHE A 82 15.91 -18.75 -7.90
#